data_AF-A0AAU1KWL1-F1
#
_entry.id   AF-A0AAU1KWL1-F1
#
_cell.length_a   1.000
_cell.length_b   1.000
_cell.length_c   1.000
_cell.angle_alpha   90.00
_cell.angle_beta   90.00
_cell.angle_gamma   90.00
#
_symmetry.space_group_name_H-M   'P 1'
#
loop_
_entity.id
_entity.type
_entity.pdbx_description
1 polymer ?
#
loop_
_entity_poly.entity_id
_entity_poly.type
_entity_poly.pdbx_seq_one_letter_code
_entity_poly.pdbx_strand_id
1 'polypeptide(L)'
;MGPLKPNLIDLLVALLCFTAVFAVMAKVLLPRIGKALMAREDAIGGVMERCEDRRLEAQYVLGVYQAELAAARRDASRIRQTALEEGAALLAAVRAEGVRAREELAAASAVQLEADRVVAEAELREDVLGLATELAGRILGEPLTDADRNRSVAEAFFAEVDARTAAAE
;
A
#
# COMPACT_ATOMS: atom_id res chain seq x y z
N MET A 1 -9.47 45.39 -99.16
CA MET A 1 -10.04 45.94 -97.91
C MET A 1 -11.40 46.53 -98.24
N GLY A 2 -12.45 45.71 -98.16
CA GLY A 2 -13.83 46.12 -98.47
C GLY A 2 -14.37 47.13 -97.44
N PRO A 3 -15.44 47.88 -97.78
CA PRO A 3 -15.89 49.02 -97.00
C PRO A 3 -16.43 48.60 -95.61
N LEU A 4 -15.71 48.99 -94.56
CA LEU A 4 -16.10 48.86 -93.15
C LEU A 4 -17.12 49.94 -92.77
N LYS A 5 -18.29 49.96 -93.42
CA LYS A 5 -19.45 50.64 -92.88
C LYS A 5 -20.43 49.57 -92.43
N PRO A 6 -20.45 49.23 -91.13
CA PRO A 6 -21.40 48.24 -90.63
C PRO A 6 -22.81 48.72 -90.95
N ASN A 7 -23.61 47.84 -91.55
CA ASN A 7 -25.02 48.11 -91.74
C ASN A 7 -25.65 48.24 -90.35
N LEU A 8 -26.22 49.41 -90.03
CA LEU A 8 -26.73 49.71 -88.69
C LEU A 8 -27.77 48.69 -88.21
N ILE A 9 -28.51 48.10 -89.16
CA ILE A 9 -29.50 47.04 -88.91
C ILE A 9 -28.82 45.74 -88.46
N ASP A 10 -27.73 45.32 -89.10
CA ASP A 10 -27.00 44.10 -88.71
C ASP A 10 -26.34 44.26 -87.34
N LEU A 11 -25.85 45.46 -87.01
CA LEU A 11 -25.32 45.78 -85.68
C LEU A 11 -26.43 45.70 -84.62
N LEU A 12 -27.63 46.23 -84.89
CA LEU A 12 -28.78 46.17 -83.99
C LEU A 12 -29.28 44.75 -83.77
N VAL A 13 -29.35 43.93 -84.82
CA VAL A 13 -29.75 42.52 -84.72
C VAL A 13 -28.70 41.71 -83.96
N ALA A 14 -27.41 41.93 -84.25
CA ALA A 14 -26.32 41.29 -83.51
C ALA A 14 -26.32 41.70 -82.02
N LEU A 15 -26.56 42.97 -81.72
CA LEU A 15 -26.70 43.47 -80.35
C LEU A 15 -27.90 42.83 -79.65
N LEU A 16 -29.06 42.74 -80.33
CA LEU A 16 -30.25 42.10 -79.78
C LEU A 16 -29.99 40.61 -79.46
N CYS A 17 -29.40 39.86 -80.39
CA CYS A 17 -29.02 38.46 -80.15
C CYS A 17 -28.00 38.32 -79.01
N PHE A 18 -26.98 39.19 -78.97
CA PHE A 18 -25.99 39.21 -77.89
C PHE A 18 -26.62 39.48 -76.54
N THR A 19 -27.49 40.50 -76.45
CA THR A 19 -28.21 40.83 -75.19
C THR A 19 -29.15 39.72 -74.75
N ALA A 20 -29.85 39.04 -75.67
CA ALA A 20 -30.70 37.90 -75.34
C ALA A 20 -29.89 36.73 -74.75
N VAL A 21 -28.78 36.36 -75.38
CA VAL A 21 -27.88 35.30 -74.87
C VAL A 21 -27.24 35.73 -73.54
N PHE A 22 -26.78 36.98 -73.44
CA PHE A 22 -26.19 37.53 -72.23
C PHE A 22 -27.19 37.54 -71.07
N ALA A 23 -28.45 37.91 -71.32
CA ALA A 23 -29.51 37.90 -70.31
C ALA A 23 -29.78 36.48 -69.80
N VAL A 24 -29.84 35.49 -70.68
CA VAL A 24 -30.00 34.08 -70.29
C VAL A 24 -28.79 33.60 -69.49
N MET A 25 -27.57 33.92 -69.92
CA MET A 25 -26.34 33.57 -69.22
C MET A 25 -26.26 34.23 -67.84
N ALA A 26 -26.56 35.52 -67.74
CA ALA A 26 -26.59 36.25 -66.47
C ALA A 26 -27.67 35.72 -65.53
N LYS A 27 -28.85 35.36 -66.05
CA LYS A 27 -29.97 34.87 -65.23
C LYS A 27 -29.83 33.40 -64.80
N VAL A 28 -29.06 32.57 -65.53
CA VAL A 28 -28.95 31.13 -65.25
C VAL A 28 -27.55 30.70 -64.79
N LEU A 29 -26.48 31.16 -65.45
CA LEU A 29 -25.12 30.70 -65.19
C LEU A 29 -24.52 31.37 -63.96
N LEU A 30 -24.63 32.70 -63.85
CA LEU A 30 -24.16 33.47 -62.70
C LEU A 30 -24.74 32.98 -61.36
N PRO A 31 -26.06 32.78 -61.19
CA PRO A 31 -26.59 32.28 -59.93
C PRO A 31 -26.21 30.83 -59.64
N ARG A 32 -25.96 29.99 -60.66
CA ARG A 32 -25.45 28.62 -60.44
C ARG A 32 -24.02 28.62 -59.91
N ILE A 33 -23.16 29.48 -60.43
CA ILE A 33 -21.78 29.64 -59.94
C ILE A 33 -21.77 30.21 -58.53
N GLY A 34 -22.58 31.25 -58.26
CA GLY A 34 -22.72 31.82 -56.92
C GLY A 34 -23.18 30.80 -55.88
N LYS A 35 -24.20 29.99 -56.20
CA LYS A 35 -24.67 28.90 -55.32
C LYS A 35 -23.59 27.85 -55.04
N ALA A 36 -22.78 27.48 -56.04
CA ALA A 36 -21.71 26.52 -55.86
C ALA A 36 -20.55 27.07 -54.99
N LEU A 37 -20.26 28.36 -55.09
CA LEU A 37 -19.27 29.04 -54.26
C LEU A 37 -19.76 29.16 -52.81
N MET A 38 -20.99 29.61 -52.58
CA MET A 38 -21.58 29.69 -51.24
C MET A 38 -21.64 28.30 -50.57
N ALA A 39 -22.05 27.26 -51.31
CA ALA A 39 -22.06 25.90 -50.77
C ALA A 39 -20.66 25.39 -50.38
N ARG A 40 -19.62 25.81 -51.10
CA ARG A 40 -18.21 25.50 -50.75
C ARG A 40 -17.75 26.29 -49.54
N GLU A 41 -18.09 27.57 -49.46
CA GLU A 41 -17.73 28.46 -48.36
C GLU A 41 -18.39 27.99 -47.06
N ASP A 42 -19.69 27.67 -47.09
CA ASP A 42 -20.42 27.08 -45.96
C ASP A 42 -19.85 25.71 -45.55
N ALA A 43 -19.51 24.86 -46.53
CA ALA A 43 -18.92 23.55 -46.25
C ALA A 43 -17.55 23.66 -45.57
N ILE A 44 -16.71 24.60 -46.01
CA ILE A 44 -15.38 24.82 -45.44
C ILE A 44 -15.49 25.48 -44.06
N GLY A 45 -16.30 26.53 -43.93
CA GLY A 45 -16.51 27.25 -42.66
C GLY A 45 -17.03 26.31 -41.57
N GLY A 46 -18.07 25.52 -41.89
CA GLY A 46 -18.61 24.55 -40.95
C GLY A 46 -17.64 23.41 -40.60
N VAL A 47 -16.73 23.02 -41.50
CA VAL A 47 -15.70 22.02 -41.17
C VAL A 47 -14.64 22.62 -40.24
N MET A 48 -14.23 23.87 -40.45
CA MET A 48 -13.23 24.54 -39.61
C MET A 48 -13.73 24.73 -38.18
N GLU A 49 -14.96 25.22 -38.02
CA GLU A 49 -15.60 25.37 -36.70
C GLU A 49 -15.68 24.03 -35.96
N ARG A 50 -16.13 22.96 -36.63
CA ARG A 50 -16.15 21.61 -36.05
C ARG A 50 -14.75 21.09 -35.68
N CYS A 51 -13.73 21.40 -36.47
CA CYS A 51 -12.35 21.01 -36.16
C CYS A 51 -11.81 21.75 -34.93
N GLU A 52 -12.11 23.04 -34.79
CA GLU A 52 -11.71 23.85 -33.64
C GLU A 52 -12.39 23.37 -32.36
N ASP A 53 -13.71 23.14 -32.41
CA ASP A 53 -14.48 22.60 -31.28
C ASP A 53 -13.93 21.25 -30.82
N ARG A 54 -13.67 20.34 -31.77
CA ARG A 54 -13.06 19.03 -31.47
C ARG A 54 -11.66 19.17 -30.88
N ARG A 55 -10.87 20.15 -31.34
CA ARG A 55 -9.53 20.40 -30.81
C ARG A 55 -9.58 20.94 -29.38
N LEU A 56 -10.51 21.86 -29.10
CA LEU A 56 -10.73 22.40 -27.76
C LEU A 56 -11.24 21.32 -26.81
N GLU A 57 -12.21 20.51 -27.24
CA GLU A 57 -12.72 19.36 -26.49
C GLU A 57 -11.59 18.37 -26.18
N ALA A 58 -10.75 18.02 -27.16
CA ALA A 58 -9.61 17.13 -26.96
C ALA A 58 -8.58 17.70 -25.98
N GLN A 59 -8.26 19.00 -26.07
CA GLN A 59 -7.35 19.66 -25.14
C GLN A 59 -7.92 19.70 -23.73
N TYR A 60 -9.22 19.97 -23.59
CA TYR A 60 -9.91 19.96 -22.31
C TYR A 60 -9.87 18.57 -21.67
N VAL A 61 -10.26 17.52 -22.41
CA VAL A 61 -10.23 16.13 -21.93
C VAL A 61 -8.82 15.72 -21.54
N LEU A 62 -7.82 16.08 -22.34
CA LEU A 62 -6.41 15.79 -22.03
C LEU A 62 -5.96 16.50 -20.75
N GLY A 63 -6.37 17.75 -20.53
CA GLY A 63 -6.11 18.50 -19.30
C GLY A 63 -6.72 17.83 -18.07
N VAL A 64 -7.99 17.40 -18.16
CA VAL A 64 -8.67 16.65 -17.09
C VAL A 64 -7.94 15.33 -16.81
N TYR A 65 -7.63 14.56 -17.85
CA TYR A 65 -6.88 13.29 -17.72
C TYR A 65 -5.53 13.46 -17.04
N GLN A 66 -4.78 14.52 -17.40
CA GLN A 66 -3.49 14.82 -16.77
C GLN A 66 -3.66 15.22 -15.29
N ALA A 67 -4.70 16.00 -14.97
CA ALA A 67 -5.01 16.39 -13.61
C ALA A 67 -5.39 15.17 -12.75
N GLU A 68 -6.20 14.26 -13.28
CA GLU A 68 -6.56 13.00 -12.63
C GLU A 68 -5.34 12.11 -12.42
N LEU A 69 -4.47 11.96 -13.42
CA LEU A 69 -3.23 11.18 -13.28
C LEU A 69 -2.30 11.78 -12.22
N ALA A 70 -2.20 13.11 -12.15
CA ALA A 70 -1.43 13.80 -11.13
C ALA A 70 -2.04 13.61 -9.73
N ALA A 71 -3.37 13.66 -9.61
CA ALA A 71 -4.09 13.38 -8.37
C ALA A 71 -3.87 11.93 -7.92
N ALA A 72 -4.06 10.96 -8.81
CA ALA A 72 -3.84 9.54 -8.53
C ALA A 72 -2.39 9.25 -8.10
N ARG A 73 -1.40 9.91 -8.71
CA ARG A 73 0.02 9.79 -8.29
C ARG A 73 0.26 10.35 -6.89
N ARG A 74 -0.35 11.51 -6.56
CA ARG A 74 -0.28 12.08 -5.21
C ARG A 74 -0.93 11.17 -4.18
N ASP A 75 -2.12 10.64 -4.48
CA ASP A 75 -2.82 9.71 -3.61
C ASP A 75 -2.05 8.41 -3.41
N ALA A 76 -1.49 7.83 -4.47
CA ALA A 76 -0.64 6.66 -4.36
C ALA A 76 0.61 6.93 -3.50
N SER A 77 1.22 8.13 -3.62
CA SER A 77 2.34 8.51 -2.76
C SER A 77 1.93 8.65 -1.30
N ARG A 78 0.78 9.28 -1.05
CA ARG A 78 0.21 9.43 0.30
C ARG A 78 -0.08 8.06 0.92
N ILE A 79 -0.74 7.16 0.20
CA ILE A 79 -1.04 5.79 0.67
C ILE A 79 0.26 5.06 1.02
N ARG A 80 1.29 5.13 0.17
CA ARG A 80 2.58 4.52 0.48
C ARG A 80 3.22 5.10 1.73
N GLN A 81 3.19 6.41 1.90
CA GLN A 81 3.76 7.06 3.07
C GLN A 81 3.01 6.66 4.35
N THR A 82 1.68 6.72 4.34
CA THR A 82 0.85 6.29 5.46
C THR A 82 1.10 4.82 5.82
N ALA A 83 1.17 3.92 4.83
CA ALA A 83 1.46 2.52 5.08
C ALA A 83 2.86 2.28 5.68
N LEU A 84 3.86 3.10 5.31
CA LEU A 84 5.20 3.02 5.90
C LEU A 84 5.20 3.52 7.36
N GLU A 85 4.50 4.61 7.64
CA GLU A 85 4.37 5.17 8.99
C GLU A 85 3.61 4.21 9.91
N GLU A 86 2.46 3.70 9.47
CA GLU A 86 1.66 2.71 10.18
C GLU A 86 2.42 1.39 10.38
N GLY A 87 3.11 0.92 9.34
CA GLY A 87 3.92 -0.30 9.41
C GLY A 87 5.09 -0.18 10.39
N ALA A 88 5.76 0.97 10.42
CA ALA A 88 6.84 1.24 11.37
C ALA A 88 6.30 1.32 12.81
N ALA A 89 5.16 1.98 13.02
CA ALA A 89 4.50 2.05 14.32
C ALA A 89 4.05 0.67 14.82
N LEU A 90 3.45 -0.14 13.95
CA LEU A 90 3.03 -1.51 14.27
C LEU A 90 4.24 -2.38 14.64
N LEU A 91 5.32 -2.31 13.87
CA LEU A 91 6.54 -3.06 14.14
C LEU A 91 7.17 -2.66 15.48
N ALA A 92 7.16 -1.37 15.81
CA ALA A 92 7.61 -0.88 17.11
C ALA A 92 6.72 -1.40 18.25
N ALA A 93 5.40 -1.35 18.07
CA ALA A 93 4.44 -1.86 19.05
C ALA A 93 4.61 -3.37 19.31
N VAL A 94 4.67 -4.18 18.25
CA VAL A 94 4.87 -5.64 18.34
C VAL A 94 6.21 -5.98 19.00
N ARG A 95 7.28 -5.22 18.69
CA ARG A 95 8.58 -5.41 19.36
C ARG A 95 8.51 -5.07 20.84
N ALA A 96 7.87 -3.97 21.21
CA ALA A 96 7.72 -3.57 22.61
C ALA A 96 6.90 -4.59 23.40
N GLU A 97 5.80 -5.07 22.82
CA GLU A 97 4.97 -6.14 23.40
C GLU A 97 5.76 -7.44 23.54
N GLY A 98 6.54 -7.82 22.52
CA GLY A 98 7.40 -9.00 22.57
C GLY A 98 8.49 -8.92 23.65
N VAL A 99 9.09 -7.74 23.87
CA VAL A 99 10.03 -7.54 24.98
C VAL A 99 9.32 -7.67 26.32
N ARG A 100 8.16 -7.02 26.49
CA ARG A 100 7.38 -7.10 27.73
C ARG A 100 6.96 -8.53 28.06
N ALA A 101 6.43 -9.26 27.08
CA ALA A 101 6.04 -10.66 27.24
C ALA A 101 7.24 -11.55 27.59
N ARG A 102 8.42 -11.29 27.03
CA ARG A 102 9.66 -12.01 27.38
C ARG A 102 10.09 -11.73 28.82
N GLU A 103 10.00 -10.48 29.27
CA GLU A 103 10.34 -10.10 30.65
C GLU A 103 9.35 -10.71 31.66
N GLU A 104 8.06 -10.65 31.36
CA GLU A 104 7.00 -11.29 32.16
C GLU A 104 7.21 -12.81 32.26
N LEU A 105 7.50 -13.47 31.13
CA LEU A 105 7.80 -14.90 31.10
C LEU A 105 9.07 -15.23 31.89
N ALA A 106 10.14 -14.46 31.72
CA ALA A 106 11.40 -14.67 32.44
C ALA A 106 11.23 -14.51 33.96
N ALA A 107 10.47 -13.50 34.41
CA ALA A 107 10.15 -13.31 35.81
C ALA A 107 9.32 -14.48 36.37
N ALA A 108 8.29 -14.92 35.64
CA ALA A 108 7.48 -16.07 36.04
C ALA A 108 8.32 -17.37 36.10
N SER A 109 9.19 -17.60 35.11
CA SER A 109 10.10 -18.75 35.10
C SER A 109 11.13 -18.71 36.22
N ALA A 110 11.62 -17.53 36.61
CA ALA A 110 12.54 -17.40 37.74
C ALA A 110 11.87 -17.80 39.07
N VAL A 111 10.64 -17.33 39.30
CA VAL A 111 9.85 -17.72 40.49
C VAL A 111 9.57 -19.22 40.50
N GLN A 112 9.21 -19.79 39.35
CA GLN A 112 8.99 -21.23 39.24
C GLN A 112 10.27 -22.02 39.51
N LEU A 113 11.41 -21.58 38.97
CA LEU A 113 12.70 -22.24 39.17
C LEU A 113 13.14 -22.21 40.65
N GLU A 114 12.90 -21.10 41.35
CA GLU A 114 13.15 -21.01 42.78
C GLU A 114 12.27 -22.00 43.57
N ALA A 115 10.98 -22.09 43.22
CA ALA A 115 10.08 -23.05 43.84
C ALA A 115 10.51 -24.51 43.56
N ASP A 116 10.82 -24.83 42.31
CA ASP A 116 11.30 -26.15 41.89
C ASP A 116 12.62 -26.51 42.60
N ARG A 117 13.51 -25.53 42.82
CA ARG A 117 14.76 -25.72 43.57
C ARG A 117 14.48 -26.10 45.02
N VAL A 118 13.57 -25.42 45.70
CA VAL A 118 13.20 -25.75 47.10
C VAL A 118 12.63 -27.15 47.19
N VAL A 119 11.79 -27.56 46.23
CA VAL A 119 11.25 -28.93 46.17
C VAL A 119 12.36 -29.95 45.94
N ALA A 120 13.24 -29.73 44.96
CA ALA A 120 14.34 -30.62 44.65
C ALA A 120 15.35 -30.76 45.80
N GLU A 121 15.63 -29.68 46.53
CA GLU A 121 16.48 -29.71 47.72
C GLU A 121 15.83 -30.53 48.85
N ALA A 122 14.51 -30.43 49.05
CA ALA A 122 13.78 -31.23 50.03
C ALA A 122 13.79 -32.72 49.68
N GLU A 123 13.54 -33.07 48.41
CA GLU A 123 13.61 -34.45 47.92
C GLU A 123 15.02 -35.03 48.09
N LEU A 124 16.06 -34.28 47.71
CA LEU A 124 17.46 -34.70 47.86
C LEU A 124 17.83 -34.94 49.33
N ARG A 125 17.34 -34.11 50.27
CA ARG A 125 17.56 -34.31 51.70
C ARG A 125 16.97 -35.63 52.18
N GLU A 126 15.74 -35.96 51.79
CA GLU A 126 15.11 -37.23 52.14
C GLU A 126 15.85 -38.45 51.55
N ASP A 127 16.31 -38.36 50.30
CA ASP A 127 17.11 -39.42 49.66
C ASP A 127 18.46 -39.63 50.38
N VAL A 128 19.14 -38.54 50.72
CA VAL A 128 20.43 -38.60 51.45
C VAL A 128 20.22 -39.17 52.86
N LEU A 129 19.14 -38.82 53.55
CA LEU A 129 18.76 -39.41 54.84
C LEU A 129 18.54 -40.92 54.74
N GLY A 130 17.81 -41.37 53.71
CA GLY A 130 17.60 -42.78 53.44
C GLY A 130 18.91 -43.53 53.22
N LEU A 131 19.78 -43.01 52.35
CA LEU A 131 21.07 -43.64 52.06
C LEU A 131 22.02 -43.64 53.26
N ALA A 132 22.04 -42.55 54.05
CA ALA A 132 22.88 -42.44 55.23
C ALA A 132 22.44 -43.40 56.34
N THR A 133 21.13 -43.55 56.57
CA THR A 133 20.59 -44.50 57.54
C THR A 133 20.84 -45.95 57.12
N GLU A 134 20.71 -46.27 55.83
CA GLU A 134 21.07 -47.59 55.29
C GLU A 134 22.55 -47.90 55.52
N LEU A 135 23.44 -46.96 55.18
CA LEU A 135 24.88 -47.12 55.37
C LEU A 135 25.26 -47.28 56.85
N ALA A 136 24.68 -46.46 57.74
CA ALA A 136 24.91 -46.54 59.18
C ALA A 136 24.45 -47.88 59.76
N GLY A 137 23.29 -48.38 59.34
CA GLY A 137 22.82 -49.72 59.72
C GLY A 137 23.78 -50.83 59.28
N ARG A 138 24.32 -50.74 58.06
CA ARG A 138 25.34 -51.69 57.57
C ARG A 138 26.64 -51.64 58.36
N ILE A 139 27.07 -50.47 58.82
CA ILE A 139 28.29 -50.30 59.64
C ILE A 139 28.09 -50.85 61.06
N LEU A 140 26.93 -50.58 61.66
CA LEU A 140 26.60 -51.02 63.03
C LEU A 140 26.20 -52.50 63.11
N GLY A 141 25.90 -53.13 61.97
CA GLY A 141 25.53 -54.55 61.88
C GLY A 141 24.08 -54.86 62.30
N GLU A 142 23.30 -53.83 62.61
CA GLU A 142 21.90 -53.90 63.04
C GLU A 142 21.12 -52.80 62.30
N PRO A 143 19.89 -53.07 61.80
CA PRO A 143 19.06 -52.05 61.20
C PRO A 143 18.72 -50.95 62.22
N LEU A 144 18.82 -49.69 61.80
CA LEU A 144 18.37 -48.56 62.60
C LEU A 144 16.83 -48.51 62.59
N THR A 145 16.21 -49.04 63.65
CA THR A 145 14.75 -49.23 63.74
C THR A 145 13.97 -47.97 64.13
N ASP A 146 14.63 -46.97 64.71
CA ASP A 146 14.00 -45.79 65.29
C ASP A 146 14.07 -44.58 64.33
N ALA A 147 13.24 -44.62 63.29
CA ALA A 147 13.29 -43.68 62.17
C ALA A 147 13.12 -42.21 62.59
N ASP A 148 12.23 -41.92 63.55
CA ASP A 148 11.96 -40.55 64.01
C ASP A 148 13.16 -39.96 64.78
N ARG A 149 13.84 -40.79 65.56
CA ARG A 149 15.06 -40.39 66.28
C ARG A 149 16.20 -40.11 65.31
N ASN A 150 16.34 -40.92 64.27
CA ASN A 150 17.39 -40.73 63.27
C ASN A 150 17.14 -39.49 62.41
N ARG A 151 15.88 -39.25 62.02
CA ARG A 151 15.47 -38.06 61.27
C ARG A 151 15.75 -36.79 62.08
N SER A 152 15.34 -36.74 63.36
CA SER A 152 15.59 -35.55 64.20
C SER A 152 17.08 -35.22 64.41
N VAL A 153 17.94 -36.23 64.57
CA VAL A 153 19.39 -36.02 64.66
C VAL A 153 19.97 -35.47 63.35
N ALA A 154 19.51 -35.98 62.22
CA ALA A 154 20.00 -35.54 60.93
C ALA A 154 19.45 -34.17 60.51
N GLU A 155 18.20 -33.84 60.86
CA GLU A 155 17.65 -32.48 60.72
C GLU A 155 18.46 -31.45 61.52
N ALA A 156 18.87 -31.78 62.75
CA ALA A 156 19.74 -30.92 63.53
C ALA A 156 21.11 -30.71 62.88
N PHE A 157 21.68 -31.75 62.25
CA PHE A 157 22.93 -31.64 61.50
C PHE A 157 22.78 -30.75 60.26
N PHE A 158 21.73 -30.93 59.46
CA PHE A 158 21.47 -30.07 58.31
C PHE A 158 21.26 -28.60 58.72
N ALA A 159 20.54 -28.35 59.83
CA ALA A 159 20.38 -27.00 60.37
C ALA A 159 21.73 -26.36 60.78
N GLU A 160 22.65 -27.15 61.35
CA GLU A 160 24.00 -26.68 61.67
C GLU A 160 24.82 -26.38 60.40
N VAL A 161 24.71 -27.23 59.38
CA VAL A 161 25.40 -27.03 58.09
C VAL A 161 24.87 -25.78 57.38
N ASP A 162 23.55 -25.61 57.31
CA ASP A 162 22.90 -24.43 56.70
C ASP A 162 23.31 -23.13 57.43
N ALA A 163 23.40 -23.16 58.76
CA ALA A 163 23.87 -22.02 59.54
C ALA A 163 25.35 -21.68 59.28
N ARG A 164 26.19 -22.69 59.00
CA ARG A 164 27.61 -22.49 58.66
C ARG A 164 27.81 -21.98 57.25
N THR A 165 27.03 -22.46 56.27
CA THR A 165 27.09 -21.97 54.89
C THR A 165 26.58 -20.54 54.78
N ALA A 166 25.47 -20.21 55.45
CA ALA A 166 24.94 -18.84 55.51
C ALA A 166 25.88 -17.84 56.21
N ALA A 167 26.78 -18.30 57.09
CA ALA A 167 27.79 -17.47 57.74
C ALA A 167 29.08 -17.31 56.90
N ALA A 168 29.24 -18.11 55.84
CA ALA A 168 30.40 -18.11 54.94
C ALA A 168 30.17 -17.34 53.63
N GLU A 169 28.90 -17.08 53.27
CA GLU A 169 28.48 -16.18 52.20
C GLU A 169 28.38 -14.72 52.67
#